data_AF-A0A939UEG6-F1
#
_entry.id   AF-A0A939UEG6-F1
#
_cell.length_a   1.000
_cell.length_b   1.000
_cell.length_c   1.000
_cell.angle_alpha   90.00
_cell.angle_beta   90.00
_cell.angle_gamma   90.00
#
_symmetry.space_group_name_H-M   'P 1'
#
loop_
_entity.id
_entity.type
_entity.pdbx_description
1 polymer ?
#
loop_
_entity_poly.entity_id
_entity_poly.type
_entity_poly.pdbx_seq_one_letter_code
_entity_poly.pdbx_strand_id
1 'polypeptide(L)'
;MSADEQNKWKEAFGQSFDLVVNPIRVLGTQGTLVCLDGMVDKVLLEEGVLEPLAEGTGEIAALPAIVRSSSPLEEVATFEDAVDLVAQGDVVLEVEERLWSISLRKVDKRAITEPPTSSVIKGPREGFGEEIAQNISLLRRRIKDKSLIAYRTVVGEITRT
;
A
#
# COMPACT_ATOMS: atom_id res chain seq x y z
N MET A 1 9.95 12.02 -14.41
CA MET A 1 9.49 12.42 -13.06
C MET A 1 10.63 12.26 -12.09
N SER A 2 10.85 13.27 -11.25
CA SER A 2 12.13 13.47 -10.57
C SER A 2 12.28 12.50 -9.39
N ALA A 3 13.53 12.15 -9.07
CA ALA A 3 13.84 11.37 -7.87
C ALA A 3 13.30 12.03 -6.58
N ASP A 4 13.00 13.34 -6.64
CA ASP A 4 12.55 14.14 -5.50
C ASP A 4 11.14 13.77 -5.05
N GLU A 5 10.22 13.48 -5.98
CA GLU A 5 8.84 13.07 -5.67
C GLU A 5 8.82 11.73 -4.92
N GLN A 6 9.67 10.78 -5.32
CA GLN A 6 9.79 9.52 -4.60
C GLN A 6 10.46 9.69 -3.24
N ASN A 7 11.39 10.65 -3.14
CA ASN A 7 12.14 10.87 -1.91
C ASN A 7 11.27 11.49 -0.82
N LYS A 8 10.38 12.44 -1.14
CA LYS A 8 9.45 13.04 -0.14
C LYS A 8 8.55 12.00 0.53
N TRP A 9 8.03 11.04 -0.23
CA TRP A 9 7.18 9.97 0.30
C TRP A 9 7.98 9.04 1.23
N LYS A 10 9.20 8.69 0.82
CA LYS A 10 10.10 7.87 1.65
C LYS A 10 10.48 8.60 2.94
N GLU A 11 10.75 9.90 2.89
CA GLU A 11 11.05 10.71 4.07
C GLU A 11 9.84 10.82 5.01
N ALA A 12 8.63 11.02 4.47
CA ALA A 12 7.40 11.13 5.25
C ALA A 12 7.09 9.86 6.08
N PHE A 13 7.50 8.68 5.59
CA PHE A 13 7.35 7.38 6.27
C PHE A 13 8.66 6.86 6.88
N GLY A 14 9.69 7.71 7.03
CA GLY A 14 10.94 7.32 7.67
C GLY A 14 11.66 6.13 7.03
N GLN A 15 11.57 6.00 5.70
CA GLN A 15 12.12 4.89 4.91
C GLN A 15 11.59 3.52 5.33
N SER A 16 10.34 3.46 5.80
CA SER A 16 9.69 2.22 6.18
C SER A 16 9.71 1.21 5.01
N PHE A 17 10.12 -0.03 5.27
CA PHE A 17 10.33 -1.02 4.20
C PHE A 17 9.03 -1.50 3.55
N ASP A 18 7.90 -1.31 4.23
CA ASP A 18 6.55 -1.66 3.77
C ASP A 18 5.91 -0.56 2.91
N LEU A 19 6.55 0.61 2.75
CA LEU A 19 6.10 1.65 1.84
C LEU A 19 6.45 1.28 0.39
N VAL A 20 5.43 1.21 -0.45
CA VAL A 20 5.54 1.05 -1.90
C VAL A 20 5.39 2.41 -2.55
N VAL A 21 6.40 2.83 -3.30
CA VAL A 21 6.39 4.03 -4.16
C VAL A 21 6.76 3.57 -5.56
N ASN A 22 5.78 3.44 -6.44
CA ASN A 22 5.95 2.86 -7.77
C ASN A 22 5.63 3.90 -8.86
N PRO A 23 6.57 4.21 -9.77
CA PRO A 23 6.24 5.02 -10.95
C PRO A 23 5.29 4.24 -11.87
N ILE A 24 4.21 4.89 -12.27
CA ILE A 24 3.19 4.32 -13.16
C ILE A 24 2.89 5.28 -14.30
N ARG A 25 2.14 4.80 -15.30
CA ARG A 25 1.58 5.65 -16.36
C ARG A 25 0.09 5.79 -16.11
N VAL A 26 -0.39 7.02 -16.10
CA VAL A 26 -1.78 7.38 -15.86
C VAL A 26 -2.27 8.15 -17.08
N LEU A 27 -3.09 7.51 -17.91
CA LEU A 27 -3.68 8.09 -19.12
C LEU A 27 -2.68 8.68 -20.13
N GLY A 28 -1.45 8.13 -20.17
CA GLY A 28 -0.36 8.63 -21.00
C GLY A 28 0.60 9.58 -20.28
N THR A 29 0.22 10.12 -19.12
CA THR A 29 1.07 10.95 -18.27
C THR A 29 1.84 10.10 -17.26
N GLN A 30 3.04 10.54 -16.87
CA GLN A 30 3.76 9.86 -15.78
C GLN A 30 3.08 10.18 -14.44
N GLY A 31 3.00 9.19 -13.57
CA GLY A 31 2.44 9.31 -12.23
C GLY A 31 3.19 8.44 -11.23
N THR A 32 2.87 8.60 -9.94
CA THR A 32 3.41 7.77 -8.87
C THR A 32 2.27 7.17 -8.07
N LEU A 33 2.32 5.85 -7.88
CA LEU A 33 1.43 5.14 -6.97
C LEU A 33 2.13 4.96 -5.63
N VAL A 34 1.42 5.26 -4.55
CA VAL A 34 1.92 5.13 -3.18
C VAL A 34 0.93 4.36 -2.32
N CYS A 35 1.41 3.34 -1.62
CA CYS A 35 0.62 2.58 -0.66
C CYS A 35 1.52 1.81 0.33
N LEU A 36 0.92 1.22 1.37
CA LEU A 36 1.60 0.27 2.27
C LEU A 36 1.33 -1.17 1.82
N ASP A 37 2.39 -1.96 1.65
CA ASP A 37 2.28 -3.37 1.26
C ASP A 37 1.52 -4.18 2.32
N GLY A 38 0.66 -5.09 1.86
CA GLY A 38 -0.22 -5.88 2.72
C GLY A 38 -1.44 -5.16 3.32
N MET A 39 -1.55 -3.83 3.15
CA MET A 39 -2.76 -3.07 3.49
C MET A 39 -3.79 -3.03 2.35
N VAL A 40 -3.31 -3.18 1.11
CA VAL A 40 -4.10 -3.06 -0.13
C VAL A 40 -4.42 -4.43 -0.71
N ASP A 41 -5.63 -4.59 -1.25
CA ASP A 41 -5.99 -5.73 -2.08
C ASP A 41 -5.35 -5.60 -3.47
N LYS A 42 -4.36 -6.45 -3.76
CA LYS A 42 -3.58 -6.39 -4.99
C LYS A 42 -4.42 -6.69 -6.24
N VAL A 43 -5.46 -7.52 -6.11
CA VAL A 43 -6.34 -7.86 -7.25
C VAL A 43 -7.19 -6.64 -7.59
N LEU A 44 -7.80 -6.00 -6.59
CA LEU A 44 -8.57 -4.78 -6.82
C LEU A 44 -7.70 -3.62 -7.32
N LEU A 45 -6.45 -3.55 -6.88
CA LEU A 45 -5.51 -2.56 -7.37
C LEU A 45 -5.17 -2.78 -8.85
N GLU A 46 -4.88 -4.01 -9.25
CA GLU A 46 -4.51 -4.32 -10.63
C GLU A 46 -5.71 -4.09 -11.58
N GLU A 47 -6.82 -4.79 -11.35
CA GLU A 47 -7.99 -4.80 -12.23
C GLU A 47 -8.80 -3.50 -12.16
N GLY A 48 -8.83 -2.87 -10.98
CA GLY A 48 -9.66 -1.69 -10.72
C GLY A 48 -8.97 -0.36 -11.00
N VAL A 49 -7.64 -0.32 -10.95
CA VAL A 49 -6.86 0.93 -11.06
C VAL A 49 -5.77 0.82 -12.13
N LEU A 50 -4.83 -0.12 -12.01
CA LEU A 50 -3.66 -0.12 -12.89
C LEU A 50 -4.01 -0.44 -14.35
N GLU A 51 -4.81 -1.48 -14.61
CA GLU A 51 -5.24 -1.83 -15.96
C GLU A 51 -6.05 -0.70 -16.63
N PRO A 52 -7.11 -0.13 -16.03
CA PRO A 52 -7.85 0.98 -16.64
C PRO A 52 -7.01 2.22 -16.91
N LEU A 53 -6.05 2.54 -16.04
CA LEU A 53 -5.19 3.71 -16.19
C LEU A 53 -4.10 3.52 -17.27
N ALA A 54 -3.66 2.28 -17.50
CA ALA A 54 -2.70 1.93 -18.53
C ALA A 54 -3.34 1.86 -19.93
N GLU A 55 -4.56 1.34 -20.02
CA GLU A 55 -5.32 1.25 -21.28
C GLU A 55 -6.00 2.58 -21.65
N GLY A 56 -6.30 3.41 -20.66
CA GLY A 56 -6.97 4.69 -20.84
C GLY A 56 -6.08 5.72 -21.54
N THR A 57 -6.72 6.59 -22.30
CA THR A 57 -6.13 7.82 -22.84
C THR A 57 -7.10 8.96 -22.60
N GLY A 58 -6.65 10.07 -22.03
CA GLY A 58 -7.55 11.19 -21.74
C GLY A 58 -6.96 12.18 -20.75
N GLU A 59 -7.80 13.12 -20.31
CA GLU A 59 -7.43 14.11 -19.30
C GLU A 59 -7.51 13.51 -17.90
N ILE A 60 -6.62 13.96 -17.01
CA ILE A 60 -6.58 13.57 -15.59
C ILE A 60 -7.90 13.88 -14.86
N ALA A 61 -8.66 14.89 -15.32
CA ALA A 61 -9.99 15.18 -14.80
C ALA A 61 -10.99 14.03 -14.97
N ALA A 62 -10.76 13.11 -15.91
CA ALA A 62 -11.60 11.94 -16.16
C ALA A 62 -11.23 10.74 -15.27
N LEU A 63 -10.18 10.82 -14.44
CA LEU A 63 -9.71 9.69 -13.62
C LEU A 63 -10.82 9.03 -12.78
N PRO A 64 -11.72 9.76 -12.09
CA PRO A 64 -12.78 9.14 -11.31
C PRO A 64 -13.75 8.28 -12.14
N ALA A 65 -13.89 8.57 -13.43
CA ALA A 65 -14.77 7.82 -14.32
C ALA A 65 -14.10 6.57 -14.93
N ILE A 66 -12.76 6.51 -14.91
CA ILE A 66 -11.98 5.43 -15.52
C ILE A 66 -11.69 4.32 -14.51
N VAL A 67 -11.50 4.70 -13.24
CA VAL A 67 -11.27 3.77 -12.15
C VAL A 67 -12.50 2.88 -11.92
N ARG A 68 -12.29 1.57 -11.89
CA ARG A 68 -13.33 0.55 -11.74
C ARG A 68 -13.33 -0.03 -10.33
N SER A 69 -13.67 0.81 -9.34
CA SER A 69 -13.74 0.42 -7.94
C SER A 69 -15.10 0.75 -7.34
N SER A 70 -15.50 0.00 -6.31
CA SER A 70 -16.67 0.33 -5.49
C SER A 70 -16.47 1.59 -4.64
N SER A 71 -15.21 1.93 -4.34
CA SER A 71 -14.85 3.14 -3.63
C SER A 71 -14.50 4.23 -4.64
N PRO A 72 -15.06 5.45 -4.48
CA PRO A 72 -14.77 6.55 -5.37
C PRO A 72 -13.29 6.94 -5.28
N LEU A 73 -12.75 7.41 -6.41
CA LEU A 73 -11.48 8.13 -6.44
C LEU A 73 -11.76 9.58 -6.03
N GLU A 74 -11.07 10.06 -5.00
CA GLU A 74 -11.26 11.41 -4.44
C GLU A 74 -9.98 12.23 -4.57
N GLU A 75 -10.10 13.50 -4.94
CA GLU A 75 -8.97 14.42 -4.97
C GLU A 75 -8.60 14.86 -3.55
N VAL A 76 -7.32 14.85 -3.23
CA VAL A 76 -6.77 15.19 -1.91
C VAL A 76 -6.07 16.54 -2.00
N ALA A 77 -6.43 17.46 -1.11
CA ALA A 77 -5.98 18.85 -1.19
C ALA A 77 -4.52 19.04 -0.77
N THR A 78 -4.02 18.24 0.19
CA THR A 78 -2.69 18.43 0.77
C THR A 78 -1.88 17.13 0.77
N PHE A 79 -0.56 17.28 0.78
CA PHE A 79 0.35 16.15 0.90
C PHE A 79 0.22 15.47 2.27
N GLU A 80 0.02 16.25 3.34
CA GLU A 80 -0.20 15.74 4.69
C GLU A 80 -1.44 14.85 4.78
N ASP A 81 -2.57 15.28 4.21
CA ASP A 81 -3.79 14.48 4.17
C ASP A 81 -3.57 13.17 3.39
N ALA A 82 -2.82 13.23 2.29
CA ALA A 82 -2.50 12.06 1.48
C ALA A 82 -1.60 11.06 2.24
N VAL A 83 -0.63 11.56 3.00
CA VAL A 83 0.20 10.73 3.90
C VAL A 83 -0.66 10.05 4.95
N ASP A 84 -1.62 10.75 5.55
CA ASP A 84 -2.51 10.17 6.55
C ASP A 84 -3.43 9.10 5.93
N LEU A 85 -3.89 9.28 4.69
CA LEU A 85 -4.67 8.28 3.96
C LEU A 85 -3.85 7.02 3.64
N VAL A 86 -2.60 7.18 3.21
CA VAL A 86 -1.68 6.05 3.02
C VAL A 86 -1.44 5.31 4.34
N ALA A 87 -1.24 6.03 5.45
CA ALA A 87 -1.11 5.43 6.79
C ALA A 87 -2.37 4.67 7.24
N GLN A 88 -3.54 5.07 6.74
CA GLN A 88 -4.80 4.37 6.96
C GLN A 88 -5.02 3.17 6.03
N GLY A 89 -4.11 2.95 5.07
CA GLY A 89 -4.13 1.82 4.12
C GLY A 89 -4.81 2.10 2.79
N ASP A 90 -5.07 3.37 2.46
CA ASP A 90 -5.56 3.75 1.14
C ASP A 90 -4.41 3.82 0.13
N VAL A 91 -4.76 3.78 -1.16
CA VAL A 91 -3.82 3.97 -2.26
C VAL A 91 -3.88 5.42 -2.70
N VAL A 92 -2.73 6.06 -2.81
CA VAL A 92 -2.62 7.42 -3.35
C VAL A 92 -1.95 7.39 -4.71
N LEU A 93 -2.52 8.14 -5.66
CA LEU A 93 -1.96 8.43 -6.96
C LEU A 93 -1.54 9.90 -7.01
N GLU A 94 -0.29 10.14 -7.35
CA GLU A 94 0.24 11.47 -7.60
C GLU A 94 0.51 11.65 -9.09
N VAL A 95 -0.20 12.59 -9.73
CA VAL A 95 -0.11 12.84 -11.17
C VAL A 95 -0.26 14.33 -11.42
N GLU A 96 0.68 14.95 -12.14
CA GLU A 96 0.70 16.40 -12.43
C GLU A 96 0.46 17.27 -11.18
N GLU A 97 1.19 17.00 -10.08
CA GLU A 97 1.07 17.70 -8.79
C GLU A 97 -0.28 17.56 -8.09
N ARG A 98 -1.21 16.75 -8.63
CA ARG A 98 -2.48 16.42 -7.99
C ARG A 98 -2.40 15.08 -7.29
N LEU A 99 -3.09 15.01 -6.16
CA LEU A 99 -3.16 13.82 -5.33
C LEU A 99 -4.57 13.24 -5.39
N TRP A 100 -4.67 11.95 -5.61
CA TRP A 100 -5.93 11.22 -5.64
C TRP A 100 -5.85 10.04 -4.69
N SER A 101 -6.88 9.83 -3.88
CA SER A 101 -6.97 8.69 -2.97
C SER A 101 -8.07 7.75 -3.40
N ILE A 102 -7.81 6.45 -3.25
CA ILE A 102 -8.82 5.40 -3.37
C ILE A 102 -8.63 4.36 -2.27
N SER A 103 -9.74 4.01 -1.62
CA SER A 103 -9.72 2.96 -0.62
C SER A 103 -9.84 1.59 -1.28
N LEU A 104 -8.73 0.86 -1.31
CA LEU A 104 -8.64 -0.53 -1.77
C LEU A 104 -8.21 -1.46 -0.63
N ARG A 105 -8.60 -1.09 0.60
CA ARG A 105 -8.19 -1.78 1.82
C ARG A 105 -8.61 -3.24 1.77
N LYS A 106 -7.67 -4.14 2.08
CA LYS A 106 -7.94 -5.57 2.18
C LYS A 106 -8.92 -5.82 3.32
N VAL A 107 -10.15 -6.21 2.99
CA VAL A 107 -11.14 -6.63 3.99
C VAL A 107 -10.78 -8.06 4.41
N ASP A 108 -10.35 -8.24 5.66
CA ASP A 108 -10.27 -9.59 6.22
C ASP A 108 -11.69 -10.15 6.22
N LYS A 109 -11.96 -11.10 5.33
CA LYS A 109 -13.12 -11.99 5.50
C LYS A 109 -12.92 -12.63 6.87
N ARG A 110 -13.63 -12.13 7.89
CA ARG A 110 -13.73 -12.81 9.19
C ARG A 110 -14.20 -14.22 8.88
N ALA A 111 -13.29 -15.18 8.82
CA ALA A 111 -13.65 -16.56 9.06
C ALA A 111 -14.07 -16.57 10.52
N ILE A 112 -15.38 -16.43 10.74
CA ILE A 112 -16.02 -16.77 12.00
C ILE A 112 -15.88 -18.29 12.10
N THR A 113 -14.70 -18.73 12.51
CA THR A 113 -14.45 -20.08 12.98
C THR A 113 -13.92 -19.88 14.38
N GLU A 114 -14.76 -20.20 15.37
CA GLU A 114 -14.33 -20.35 16.76
C GLU A 114 -13.00 -21.10 16.79
N PRO A 115 -12.02 -20.67 17.61
CA PRO A 115 -10.76 -21.36 17.69
C PRO A 115 -11.02 -22.80 18.14
N PRO A 116 -10.57 -23.85 17.41
CA PRO A 116 -10.57 -25.17 17.97
C PRO A 116 -9.66 -25.13 19.20
N THR A 117 -10.21 -25.63 20.30
CA THR A 117 -9.54 -25.81 21.59
C THR A 117 -8.15 -26.40 21.39
N SER A 118 -7.18 -25.78 22.05
CA SER A 118 -5.75 -26.10 22.01
C SER A 118 -5.43 -27.60 21.96
N SER A 119 -4.53 -28.00 21.06
CA SER A 119 -3.66 -29.15 21.30
C SER A 119 -2.28 -28.93 20.67
N VAL A 120 -1.28 -29.32 21.46
CA VAL A 120 0.17 -29.07 21.35
C VAL A 120 0.83 -29.86 20.18
N ILE A 121 2.03 -29.41 19.76
CA ILE A 121 3.20 -30.21 19.25
C ILE A 121 3.57 -30.05 17.74
N LYS A 122 4.83 -29.56 17.56
CA LYS A 122 5.81 -29.70 16.43
C LYS A 122 5.68 -28.86 15.14
N GLY A 123 6.75 -28.11 14.85
CA GLY A 123 7.10 -27.53 13.53
C GLY A 123 7.50 -28.59 12.48
N PRO A 124 8.05 -28.27 11.28
CA PRO A 124 8.93 -27.13 10.94
C PRO A 124 8.58 -26.34 9.64
N ARG A 125 9.05 -25.08 9.59
CA ARG A 125 9.60 -24.33 8.43
C ARG A 125 8.94 -24.44 7.04
N GLU A 126 7.96 -23.58 6.78
CA GLU A 126 7.72 -22.91 5.47
C GLU A 126 7.16 -21.52 5.81
N GLY A 127 7.98 -20.54 6.19
CA GLY A 127 8.48 -19.52 5.27
C GLY A 127 8.57 -18.19 6.04
N PHE A 128 9.66 -18.01 6.79
CA PHE A 128 9.90 -16.86 7.69
C PHE A 128 9.81 -15.46 7.03
N GLY A 129 9.60 -15.37 5.72
CA GLY A 129 9.39 -14.12 5.00
C GLY A 129 7.95 -13.59 5.03
N GLU A 130 6.94 -14.46 5.06
CA GLU A 130 5.54 -14.04 4.98
C GLU A 130 4.99 -13.57 6.34
N GLU A 131 5.44 -14.21 7.43
CA GLU A 131 5.04 -13.88 8.81
C GLU A 131 5.37 -12.42 9.17
N ILE A 132 6.57 -11.91 8.83
CA ILE A 132 6.94 -10.53 9.21
C ILE A 132 6.08 -9.52 8.47
N ALA A 133 5.92 -9.65 7.15
CA ALA A 133 5.09 -8.73 6.38
C ALA A 133 3.63 -8.76 6.85
N GLN A 134 3.08 -9.94 7.10
CA GLN A 134 1.72 -10.09 7.64
C GLN A 134 1.58 -9.47 9.04
N ASN A 135 2.55 -9.70 9.93
CA ASN A 135 2.55 -9.13 11.28
C ASN A 135 2.66 -7.59 11.25
N ILE A 136 3.46 -7.03 10.35
CA ILE A 136 3.51 -5.58 10.12
C ILE A 136 2.16 -5.06 9.61
N SER A 137 1.51 -5.73 8.66
CA SER A 137 0.16 -5.33 8.21
C SER A 137 -0.87 -5.38 9.34
N LEU A 138 -0.80 -6.36 10.25
CA LEU A 138 -1.66 -6.40 11.45
C LEU A 138 -1.41 -5.21 12.38
N LEU A 139 -0.15 -4.83 12.59
CA LEU A 139 0.21 -3.64 13.36
C LEU A 139 -0.29 -2.37 12.68
N ARG A 140 -0.11 -2.21 11.36
CA ARG A 140 -0.61 -1.07 10.57
C ARG A 140 -2.13 -0.92 10.63
N ARG A 141 -2.88 -2.03 10.62
CA ARG A 141 -4.34 -2.01 10.78
C ARG A 141 -4.78 -1.48 12.15
N ARG A 142 -3.98 -1.73 13.19
CA ARG A 142 -4.22 -1.27 14.56
C ARG A 142 -3.70 0.15 14.81
N ILE A 143 -2.57 0.51 14.20
CA ILE A 143 -1.86 1.77 14.37
C ILE A 143 -1.79 2.45 12.99
N LYS A 144 -2.81 3.26 12.71
CA LYS A 144 -2.96 4.03 11.47
C LYS A 144 -2.22 5.36 11.57
N ASP A 145 -0.93 5.29 11.86
CA ASP A 145 -0.08 6.46 12.07
C ASP A 145 1.19 6.33 11.22
N LYS A 146 1.52 7.40 10.49
CA LYS A 146 2.73 7.48 9.65
C LYS A 146 4.02 7.32 10.47
N SER A 147 3.99 7.65 11.76
CA SER A 147 5.12 7.56 12.70
C SER A 147 5.48 6.13 13.08
N LEU A 148 4.63 5.15 12.75
CA LEU A 148 5.01 3.75 12.81
C LEU A 148 5.98 3.47 11.65
N ILE A 149 7.25 3.26 11.97
CA ILE A 149 8.31 2.98 11.00
C ILE A 149 8.75 1.53 11.16
N ALA A 150 8.69 0.76 10.08
CA ALA A 150 9.19 -0.60 10.02
C ALA A 150 10.57 -0.61 9.34
N TYR A 151 11.62 -0.99 10.08
CA TYR A 151 12.97 -1.12 9.54
C TYR A 151 13.41 -2.58 9.54
N ARG A 152 14.00 -3.04 8.43
CA ARG A 152 14.56 -4.39 8.31
C ARG A 152 16.07 -4.33 8.48
N THR A 153 16.58 -5.09 9.45
CA THR A 153 18.02 -5.28 9.67
C THR A 153 18.36 -6.77 9.60
N VAL A 154 19.61 -7.09 9.27
CA VAL A 154 20.14 -8.46 9.23
C VAL A 154 21.13 -8.62 10.38
N VAL A 155 20.95 -9.63 11.23
CA VAL A 155 21.75 -9.82 12.45
C VAL A 155 22.22 -11.27 12.54
N GLY A 156 23.51 -11.52 12.33
CA GLY A 156 24.08 -12.86 12.54
C GLY A 156 25.59 -12.92 12.28
N GLU A 157 26.30 -13.61 13.16
CA GLU A 157 27.77 -13.71 13.13
C GLU A 157 28.27 -14.88 12.25
N ILE A 158 27.48 -15.97 12.14
CA ILE A 158 27.87 -17.19 11.40
C ILE A 158 26.99 -17.41 10.16
N THR A 159 25.68 -17.18 10.28
CA THR A 159 24.75 -17.13 9.14
C THR A 159 23.95 -15.85 9.24
N ARG A 160 24.02 -15.01 8.22
CA ARG A 160 23.30 -13.73 8.12
C ARG A 160 21.80 -13.99 8.00
N THR A 161 21.02 -13.68 9.04
CA THR A 161 19.54 -13.66 9.00
C THR A 161 19.00 -12.47 9.76
#